data_AF-A0A2V9CMH0-F1
#
_entry.id   AF-A0A2V9CMH0-F1
#
_cell.length_a   1.000
_cell.length_b   1.000
_cell.length_c   1.000
_cell.angle_alpha   90.00
_cell.angle_beta   90.00
_cell.angle_gamma   90.00
#
_symmetry.space_group_name_H-M   'P 1'
#
loop_
_entity.id
_entity.type
_entity.pdbx_description
1 polymer ?
#
loop_
_entity_poly.entity_id
_entity_poly.type
_entity_poly.pdbx_seq_one_letter_code
_entity_poly.pdbx_strand_id
1 'polypeptide(L)'
;MNHRLKATSIGASAIGKKPGAVRRDSPLPPAWPSYTGDSLFVGTSPSGRVSVYVDPTLGDPALQNAQDLISDADRVVDANDALFGTTGGPVSVIVFALGGATDGTGGADHMGCYYITGAAIEVCASFGSSARVSALFEAELSECSMGGNLCGVSTGEALSRWCAAVISNNVLSDFVTAPQWAQNGMADYVNRTDPTDQNPDSTGCGMAFLSWLMSQGYGLGRIAQTMVSLRDAGTLAQLYANLTSNAASGAFPAFLTAVRALQGGVTTDDPFGGAVQPAQLAHVAPFTVALAGKIFSAILADVATGKPAHQIVASVRAVLGPAARR
;
A
#
# COMPACT_ATOMS: atom_id res chain seq x y z
N MET A 1 71.68 -21.13 26.26
CA MET A 1 70.48 -21.29 25.41
C MET A 1 69.30 -21.51 26.33
N ASN A 2 68.39 -20.54 26.33
CA ASN A 2 67.33 -20.36 27.31
C ASN A 2 66.10 -21.16 26.92
N HIS A 3 65.60 -22.02 27.81
CA HIS A 3 64.17 -22.26 27.95
C HIS A 3 63.89 -22.56 29.43
N ARG A 4 63.24 -21.60 30.11
CA ARG A 4 62.70 -21.81 31.46
C ARG A 4 61.21 -21.48 31.44
N LEU A 5 60.46 -22.53 31.72
CA LEU A 5 59.01 -22.60 31.90
C LEU A 5 58.59 -21.69 33.08
N LYS A 6 57.49 -20.95 32.92
CA LYS A 6 56.87 -20.15 33.99
C LYS A 6 55.61 -20.83 34.52
N ALA A 7 55.69 -21.11 35.83
CA ALA A 7 54.70 -21.12 36.91
C ALA A 7 53.19 -21.29 36.63
N THR A 8 52.60 -22.18 37.43
CA THR A 8 51.16 -22.24 37.78
C THR A 8 50.90 -21.53 39.12
N SER A 9 49.60 -21.33 39.43
CA SER A 9 48.96 -20.90 40.70
C SER A 9 48.59 -19.39 40.73
N ILE A 10 47.44 -18.87 41.22
CA ILE A 10 46.26 -19.25 42.04
C ILE A 10 45.16 -18.22 41.64
N GLY A 11 43.91 -18.53 41.26
CA GLY A 11 42.75 -18.75 42.13
C GLY A 11 41.81 -17.50 42.27
N ALA A 12 40.57 -17.69 41.79
CA ALA A 12 39.29 -17.07 42.19
C ALA A 12 38.77 -15.72 41.60
N SER A 13 37.61 -15.87 40.93
CA SER A 13 36.42 -14.99 40.89
C SER A 13 36.40 -13.75 39.99
N ALA A 14 35.66 -13.85 38.87
CA ALA A 14 34.33 -13.23 38.72
C ALA A 14 33.91 -13.13 37.22
N ILE A 15 32.79 -13.79 36.91
CA ILE A 15 31.75 -13.40 35.93
C ILE A 15 32.26 -12.65 34.68
N GLY A 16 32.58 -13.39 33.63
CA GLY A 16 32.62 -12.90 32.25
C GLY A 16 31.66 -13.71 31.41
N LYS A 17 30.44 -13.19 31.16
CA LYS A 17 29.55 -13.72 30.13
C LYS A 17 30.34 -13.75 28.81
N LYS A 18 30.51 -14.94 28.23
CA LYS A 18 30.97 -15.10 26.85
C LYS A 18 30.09 -14.22 25.94
N PRO A 19 30.65 -13.46 24.99
CA PRO A 19 29.85 -12.81 23.98
C PRO A 19 29.05 -13.90 23.26
N GLY A 20 27.72 -13.76 23.31
CA GLY A 20 26.80 -14.70 22.71
C GLY A 20 27.10 -14.88 21.24
N ALA A 21 27.01 -16.14 20.79
CA ALA A 21 27.08 -16.48 19.38
C ALA A 21 26.13 -15.60 18.59
N VAL A 22 26.67 -14.88 17.59
CA VAL A 22 25.90 -14.20 16.55
C VAL A 22 25.00 -15.26 15.89
N ARG A 23 23.67 -15.09 15.96
CA ARG A 23 22.71 -15.94 15.24
C ARG A 23 23.07 -15.90 13.75
N ARG A 24 23.35 -17.06 13.18
CA ARG A 24 23.66 -17.26 11.75
C ARG A 24 22.42 -17.44 10.87
N ASP A 25 21.23 -17.07 11.37
CA ASP A 25 19.95 -17.43 10.74
C ASP A 25 19.23 -16.26 10.06
N SER A 26 19.84 -15.08 9.97
CA SER A 26 19.26 -13.97 9.20
C SER A 26 19.37 -14.25 7.69
N PRO A 27 18.30 -14.05 6.90
CA PRO A 27 18.38 -14.18 5.46
C PRO A 27 19.42 -13.19 4.90
N LEU A 28 20.12 -13.61 3.84
CA LEU A 28 20.99 -12.70 3.11
C LEU A 28 20.12 -11.69 2.35
N PRO A 29 20.47 -10.39 2.36
CA PRO A 29 19.74 -9.41 1.56
C PRO A 29 19.85 -9.76 0.08
N PRO A 30 18.79 -9.55 -0.71
CA PRO A 30 18.88 -9.63 -2.17
C PRO A 30 19.77 -8.52 -2.73
N ALA A 31 20.05 -8.59 -4.03
CA ALA A 31 20.55 -7.42 -4.74
C ALA A 31 19.42 -6.38 -4.82
N TRP A 32 19.64 -5.22 -4.21
CA TRP A 32 18.69 -4.12 -4.23
C TRP A 32 18.78 -3.34 -5.56
N PRO A 33 17.68 -2.78 -6.09
CA PRO A 33 17.67 -1.96 -7.29
C PRO A 33 18.72 -0.84 -7.30
N SER A 34 18.79 -0.05 -6.23
CA SER A 34 19.62 1.16 -6.12
C SER A 34 20.41 1.27 -4.81
N TYR A 35 19.97 0.61 -3.73
CA TYR A 35 20.66 0.65 -2.44
C TYR A 35 21.98 -0.12 -2.50
N THR A 36 23.07 0.57 -2.17
CA THR A 36 24.44 0.04 -2.24
C THR A 36 25.11 -0.11 -0.88
N GLY A 37 24.41 0.22 0.21
CA GLY A 37 24.93 0.13 1.57
C GLY A 37 24.78 -1.26 2.19
N ASP A 38 25.19 -1.37 3.46
CA ASP A 38 25.02 -2.59 4.25
C ASP A 38 23.64 -2.60 4.92
N SER A 39 22.69 -3.34 4.33
CA SER A 39 21.33 -3.45 4.86
C SER A 39 21.29 -4.31 6.13
N LEU A 40 20.62 -3.83 7.18
CA LEU A 40 20.39 -4.58 8.41
C LEU A 40 19.06 -5.32 8.33
N PHE A 41 19.08 -6.65 8.47
CA PHE A 41 17.85 -7.44 8.63
C PHE A 41 17.17 -7.13 9.98
N VAL A 42 15.90 -6.73 9.92
CA VAL A 42 15.10 -6.36 11.10
C VAL A 42 14.21 -7.53 11.54
N GLY A 43 13.58 -8.22 10.59
CA GLY A 43 12.70 -9.36 10.87
C GLY A 43 11.85 -9.76 9.68
N THR A 44 10.93 -10.68 9.92
CA THR A 44 9.97 -11.17 8.93
C THR A 44 8.56 -10.99 9.49
N SER A 45 7.59 -10.68 8.63
CA SER A 45 6.18 -10.63 9.01
C SER A 45 5.68 -11.97 9.57
N PRO A 46 4.61 -11.99 10.40
CA PRO A 46 4.11 -13.23 11.00
C PRO A 46 3.79 -14.36 10.01
N SER A 47 3.28 -14.04 8.82
CA SER A 47 3.02 -15.01 7.74
C SER A 47 4.29 -15.58 7.10
N GLY A 48 5.44 -14.95 7.30
CA GLY A 48 6.69 -15.30 6.63
C GLY A 48 6.84 -14.70 5.23
N ARG A 49 5.86 -13.92 4.73
CA ARG A 49 5.83 -13.43 3.34
C ARG A 49 6.67 -12.18 3.10
N VAL A 50 6.96 -11.39 4.13
CA VAL A 50 7.71 -10.13 3.98
C VAL A 50 8.92 -10.14 4.90
N SER A 51 10.12 -10.15 4.32
CA SER A 51 11.38 -9.94 5.05
C SER A 51 11.77 -8.48 4.99
N VAL A 52 11.98 -7.83 6.14
CA VAL A 52 12.24 -6.39 6.19
C VAL A 52 13.67 -6.10 6.63
N TYR A 53 14.30 -5.21 5.89
CA TYR A 53 15.62 -4.67 6.09
C TYR A 53 15.55 -3.15 6.26
N VAL A 54 16.61 -2.57 6.80
CA VAL A 54 16.74 -1.12 6.98
C VAL A 54 18.17 -0.68 6.70
N ASP A 55 18.35 0.53 6.20
CA ASP A 55 19.65 1.21 6.24
C ASP A 55 19.98 1.61 7.70
N PRO A 56 20.95 0.93 8.34
CA PRO A 56 21.25 1.18 9.75
C PRO A 56 21.86 2.56 9.99
N THR A 57 22.35 3.25 8.96
CA THR A 57 22.96 4.58 9.10
C THR A 57 21.94 5.67 9.42
N LEU A 58 20.65 5.41 9.18
CA LEU A 58 19.54 6.32 9.44
C LEU A 58 19.04 6.29 10.90
N GLY A 59 19.55 5.36 11.72
CA GLY A 59 19.26 5.29 13.15
C GLY A 59 17.83 4.89 13.50
N ASP A 60 17.44 5.21 14.74
CA ASP A 60 16.17 4.77 15.36
C ASP A 60 14.91 5.12 14.55
N PRO A 61 14.79 6.30 13.88
CA PRO A 61 13.59 6.61 13.10
C PRO A 61 13.34 5.64 11.94
N ALA A 62 14.37 5.25 11.21
CA ALA A 62 14.24 4.26 10.12
C ALA A 62 13.99 2.85 10.68
N LEU A 63 14.64 2.50 11.79
CA LEU A 63 14.41 1.22 12.47
C LEU A 63 12.94 1.10 12.92
N GLN A 64 12.34 2.19 13.43
CA GLN A 64 10.93 2.23 13.80
C GLN A 64 10.04 2.02 12.58
N ASN A 65 10.30 2.71 11.45
CA ASN A 65 9.56 2.47 10.21
C ASN A 65 9.61 0.99 9.78
N ALA A 66 10.78 0.35 9.85
CA ALA A 66 10.95 -1.05 9.50
C ALA A 66 10.20 -2.00 10.45
N GLN A 67 10.22 -1.74 11.76
CA GLN A 67 9.49 -2.52 12.76
C GLN A 67 7.97 -2.41 12.61
N ASP A 68 7.48 -1.20 12.32
CA ASP A 68 6.07 -0.96 12.06
C ASP A 68 5.64 -1.63 10.77
N LEU A 69 6.47 -1.59 9.72
CA LEU A 69 6.21 -2.30 8.47
C LEU A 69 6.11 -3.81 8.68
N ILE A 70 6.98 -4.44 9.49
CA ILE A 70 6.86 -5.87 9.83
C ILE A 70 5.48 -6.16 10.45
N SER A 71 4.99 -5.25 11.30
CA SER A 71 3.72 -5.41 12.01
C SER A 71 2.50 -5.22 11.10
N ASP A 72 2.59 -4.39 10.07
CA ASP A 72 1.50 -4.09 9.13
C ASP A 72 1.54 -4.91 7.83
N ALA A 73 2.69 -5.50 7.49
CA ALA A 73 2.94 -6.16 6.21
C ALA A 73 1.90 -7.22 5.84
N ASP A 74 1.48 -8.06 6.79
CA ASP A 74 0.49 -9.10 6.51
C ASP A 74 -0.90 -8.51 6.17
N ARG A 75 -1.29 -7.38 6.79
CA ARG A 75 -2.54 -6.69 6.44
C ARG A 75 -2.49 -6.17 5.00
N VAL A 76 -1.36 -5.56 4.61
CA VAL A 76 -1.13 -5.05 3.25
C VAL A 76 -1.19 -6.20 2.25
N VAL A 77 -0.43 -7.26 2.50
CA VAL A 77 -0.35 -8.45 1.66
C VAL A 77 -1.72 -9.14 1.49
N ASP A 78 -2.48 -9.33 2.58
CA ASP A 78 -3.80 -9.96 2.50
C ASP A 78 -4.80 -9.12 1.70
N ALA A 79 -4.74 -7.79 1.84
CA ALA A 79 -5.59 -6.88 1.08
C ALA A 79 -5.21 -6.86 -0.41
N ASN A 80 -3.91 -6.90 -0.72
CA ASN A 80 -3.38 -6.99 -2.07
C ASN A 80 -3.85 -8.28 -2.75
N ASP A 81 -3.63 -9.44 -2.12
CA ASP A 81 -4.10 -10.74 -2.61
C ASP A 81 -5.61 -10.73 -2.88
N ALA A 82 -6.40 -10.08 -2.02
CA ALA A 82 -7.85 -9.96 -2.20
C ALA A 82 -8.23 -9.11 -3.43
N LEU A 83 -7.50 -8.03 -3.72
CA LEU A 83 -7.72 -7.22 -4.92
C LEU A 83 -7.38 -8.02 -6.18
N PHE A 84 -6.23 -8.68 -6.22
CA PHE A 84 -5.76 -9.42 -7.39
C PHE A 84 -6.38 -10.83 -7.53
N GLY A 85 -7.06 -11.32 -6.49
CA GLY A 85 -7.71 -12.65 -6.50
C GLY A 85 -6.74 -13.82 -6.57
N THR A 86 -5.46 -13.59 -6.27
CA THR A 86 -4.41 -14.60 -6.28
C THR A 86 -3.48 -14.39 -5.08
N THR A 87 -2.88 -15.48 -4.60
CA THR A 87 -1.87 -15.39 -3.54
C THR A 87 -0.52 -15.04 -4.15
N GLY A 88 0.02 -13.87 -3.78
CA GLY A 88 1.35 -13.42 -4.16
C GLY A 88 2.50 -14.25 -3.57
N GLY A 89 3.71 -14.00 -4.06
CA GLY A 89 4.95 -14.61 -3.54
C GLY A 89 5.53 -13.88 -2.32
N PRO A 90 6.61 -14.42 -1.73
CA PRO A 90 7.38 -13.72 -0.71
C PRO A 90 8.19 -12.57 -1.31
N VAL A 91 8.42 -11.51 -0.52
CA VAL A 91 9.22 -10.33 -0.91
C VAL A 91 10.20 -9.95 0.21
N SER A 92 11.25 -9.25 -0.19
CA SER A 92 12.19 -8.56 0.70
C SER A 92 12.04 -7.06 0.50
N VAL A 93 11.91 -6.31 1.60
CA VAL A 93 11.72 -4.86 1.58
C VAL A 93 12.87 -4.20 2.32
N ILE A 94 13.45 -3.14 1.78
CA ILE A 94 14.39 -2.28 2.49
C ILE A 94 13.81 -0.89 2.70
N VAL A 95 13.91 -0.38 3.92
CA VAL A 95 13.61 1.02 4.27
C VAL A 95 14.91 1.82 4.31
N PHE A 96 15.05 2.81 3.43
CA PHE A 96 16.26 3.66 3.36
C PHE A 96 15.96 5.05 2.80
N ALA A 97 17.00 5.89 2.70
CA ALA A 97 16.87 7.24 2.17
C ALA A 97 16.88 7.26 0.63
N LEU A 98 15.83 6.70 0.00
CA LEU A 98 15.67 6.70 -1.45
C LEU A 98 15.66 8.15 -1.98
N GLY A 99 16.51 8.44 -2.97
CA GLY A 99 16.74 9.80 -3.47
C GLY A 99 17.33 10.78 -2.43
N GLY A 100 17.84 10.28 -1.30
CA GLY A 100 18.29 11.08 -0.17
C GLY A 100 17.17 11.62 0.73
N ALA A 101 15.91 11.24 0.49
CA ALA A 101 14.75 11.69 1.25
C ALA A 101 14.47 10.78 2.46
N THR A 102 13.90 11.33 3.53
CA THR A 102 13.49 10.60 4.75
C THR A 102 12.08 10.97 5.23
N ASP A 103 11.33 11.67 4.39
CA ASP A 103 9.93 12.02 4.58
C ASP A 103 8.99 11.18 3.69
N GLY A 104 9.53 10.22 2.94
CA GLY A 104 8.80 9.36 2.03
C GLY A 104 8.48 10.03 0.69
N THR A 105 9.05 11.19 0.36
CA THR A 105 8.88 11.82 -0.96
C THR A 105 9.73 11.18 -2.04
N GLY A 106 10.74 10.39 -1.65
CA GLY A 106 11.54 9.60 -2.59
C GLY A 106 10.78 8.47 -3.28
N GLY A 107 9.57 8.13 -2.80
CA GLY A 107 8.75 7.07 -3.40
C GLY A 107 9.18 5.67 -2.99
N ALA A 108 8.99 4.71 -3.89
CA ALA A 108 9.49 3.36 -3.78
C ALA A 108 9.93 2.87 -5.17
N ASP A 109 10.63 1.74 -5.22
CA ASP A 109 11.18 1.17 -6.44
C ASP A 109 11.30 -0.35 -6.31
N HIS A 110 11.29 -1.06 -7.42
CA HIS A 110 11.57 -2.49 -7.49
C HIS A 110 11.97 -2.91 -8.91
N MET A 111 12.62 -4.08 -9.05
CA MET A 111 13.07 -4.57 -10.36
C MET A 111 12.08 -5.55 -11.03
N GLY A 112 11.09 -5.02 -11.74
CA GLY A 112 10.24 -5.78 -12.65
C GLY A 112 8.98 -6.36 -12.02
N CYS A 113 7.98 -6.67 -12.84
CA CYS A 113 6.58 -6.71 -12.38
C CYS A 113 6.09 -8.08 -11.86
N TYR A 114 6.97 -8.87 -11.21
CA TYR A 114 6.59 -10.16 -10.66
C TYR A 114 7.52 -10.62 -9.54
N TYR A 115 7.02 -11.50 -8.68
CA TYR A 115 7.68 -12.00 -7.46
C TYR A 115 9.02 -12.76 -7.63
N ILE A 116 9.56 -12.90 -8.85
CA ILE A 116 10.88 -13.53 -9.04
C ILE A 116 11.96 -12.46 -9.25
N THR A 117 11.70 -11.45 -10.08
CA THR A 117 12.67 -10.36 -10.29
C THR A 117 12.35 -9.13 -9.44
N GLY A 118 11.07 -8.86 -9.21
CA GLY A 118 10.55 -7.69 -8.49
C GLY A 118 10.44 -7.84 -6.99
N ALA A 119 10.80 -9.01 -6.44
CA ALA A 119 10.64 -9.29 -5.02
C ALA A 119 11.65 -8.58 -4.11
N ALA A 120 12.57 -7.78 -4.67
CA ALA A 120 13.42 -6.87 -3.91
C ALA A 120 12.84 -5.45 -4.04
N ILE A 121 12.10 -5.03 -3.01
CA ILE A 121 11.37 -3.77 -2.96
C ILE A 121 12.14 -2.75 -2.12
N GLU A 122 12.31 -1.56 -2.66
CA GLU A 122 12.95 -0.40 -2.06
C GLU A 122 11.91 0.63 -1.65
N VAL A 123 11.88 1.01 -0.37
CA VAL A 123 10.90 1.97 0.14
C VAL A 123 11.61 3.16 0.80
N CYS A 124 11.24 4.38 0.40
CA CYS A 124 11.72 5.58 1.05
C CYS A 124 11.28 5.61 2.51
N ALA A 125 12.23 5.84 3.42
CA ALA A 125 11.96 6.09 4.82
C ALA A 125 11.04 7.32 4.98
N SER A 126 10.13 7.27 5.95
CA SER A 126 9.25 8.39 6.28
C SER A 126 9.18 8.54 7.80
N PHE A 127 10.09 9.35 8.34
CA PHE A 127 10.26 9.50 9.78
C PHE A 127 8.99 10.05 10.42
N GLY A 128 8.50 9.33 11.42
CA GLY A 128 7.24 9.65 12.10
C GLY A 128 5.97 9.29 11.32
N SER A 129 6.07 8.66 10.14
CA SER A 129 4.93 8.28 9.31
C SER A 129 5.07 6.86 8.72
N SER A 130 5.03 5.85 9.58
CA SER A 130 5.11 4.44 9.14
C SER A 130 3.94 4.00 8.25
N ALA A 131 2.78 4.67 8.34
CA ALA A 131 1.67 4.44 7.42
C ALA A 131 2.04 4.80 5.97
N ARG A 132 2.85 5.86 5.76
CA ARG A 132 3.36 6.21 4.44
C ARG A 132 4.30 5.14 3.89
N VAL A 133 5.21 4.61 4.73
CA VAL A 133 6.10 3.50 4.36
C VAL A 133 5.29 2.26 3.94
N SER A 134 4.22 1.94 4.68
CA SER A 134 3.35 0.81 4.34
C SER A 134 2.57 1.03 3.03
N ALA A 135 2.19 2.27 2.73
CA ALA A 135 1.52 2.61 1.47
C ALA A 135 2.46 2.58 0.26
N LEU A 136 3.71 3.05 0.43
CA LEU A 136 4.76 2.94 -0.57
C LEU A 136 5.09 1.47 -0.87
N PHE A 137 5.22 0.66 0.18
CA PHE A 137 5.35 -0.80 0.04
C PHE A 137 4.18 -1.42 -0.75
N GLU A 138 2.95 -1.00 -0.48
CA GLU A 138 1.78 -1.54 -1.17
C GLU A 138 1.73 -1.19 -2.67
N ALA A 139 2.22 -0.01 -3.06
CA ALA A 139 2.32 0.34 -4.47
C ALA A 139 3.21 -0.67 -5.22
N GLU A 140 4.42 -0.92 -4.72
CA GLU A 140 5.37 -1.87 -5.35
C GLU A 140 4.91 -3.33 -5.23
N LEU A 141 4.25 -3.69 -4.13
CA LEU A 141 3.71 -5.04 -3.97
C LEU A 141 2.60 -5.33 -5.00
N SER A 142 1.73 -4.34 -5.25
CA SER A 142 0.72 -4.43 -6.31
C SER A 142 1.33 -4.72 -7.66
N GLU A 143 2.46 -4.10 -7.97
CA GLU A 143 3.17 -4.27 -9.23
C GLU A 143 3.75 -5.68 -9.37
N CYS A 144 4.21 -6.28 -8.27
CA CYS A 144 4.57 -7.70 -8.23
C CYS A 144 3.36 -8.62 -8.49
N SER A 145 2.17 -8.24 -8.04
CA SER A 145 0.91 -9.00 -8.24
C SER A 145 0.32 -8.86 -9.64
N MET A 146 0.71 -7.85 -10.42
CA MET A 146 0.21 -7.67 -11.78
C MET A 146 0.77 -8.69 -12.78
N GLY A 147 2.00 -9.16 -12.56
CA GLY A 147 2.69 -10.05 -13.49
C GLY A 147 3.06 -9.38 -14.83
N GLY A 148 3.98 -9.99 -15.57
CA GLY A 148 4.40 -9.49 -16.89
C GLY A 148 5.26 -8.22 -16.79
N ASN A 149 4.97 -7.22 -17.64
CA ASN A 149 5.58 -5.89 -17.66
C ASN A 149 4.57 -4.75 -17.39
N LEU A 150 3.44 -5.04 -16.74
CA LEU A 150 2.40 -4.03 -16.46
C LEU A 150 2.91 -2.87 -15.58
N CYS A 151 3.83 -3.11 -14.66
CA CYS A 151 4.38 -2.09 -13.76
C CYS A 151 5.09 -0.94 -14.50
N GLY A 152 5.91 -1.25 -15.53
CA GLY A 152 6.69 -0.25 -16.26
C GLY A 152 5.89 0.57 -17.28
N VAL A 153 4.56 0.58 -17.20
CA VAL A 153 3.68 1.31 -18.13
C VAL A 153 2.57 2.02 -17.37
N SER A 154 1.98 3.05 -17.99
CA SER A 154 1.02 3.94 -17.33
C SER A 154 -0.21 3.25 -16.73
N THR A 155 -0.62 2.10 -17.27
CA THR A 155 -1.79 1.36 -16.76
C THR A 155 -1.51 0.61 -15.47
N GLY A 156 -0.29 0.06 -15.29
CA GLY A 156 0.10 -0.58 -14.05
C GLY A 156 0.38 0.45 -12.96
N GLU A 157 1.15 1.49 -13.27
CA GLU A 157 1.42 2.60 -12.36
C GLU A 157 0.12 3.25 -11.80
N ALA A 158 -0.87 3.49 -12.67
CA ALA A 158 -2.17 3.99 -12.18
C ALA A 158 -2.90 2.95 -11.29
N LEU A 159 -2.78 1.66 -11.58
CA LEU A 159 -3.43 0.61 -10.80
C LEU A 159 -2.76 0.42 -9.44
N SER A 160 -1.43 0.40 -9.37
CA SER A 160 -0.66 0.23 -8.13
C SER A 160 -0.91 1.37 -7.16
N ARG A 161 -0.93 2.61 -7.67
CA ARG A 161 -1.30 3.80 -6.89
C ARG A 161 -2.74 3.75 -6.38
N TRP A 162 -3.67 3.18 -7.13
CA TRP A 162 -5.03 2.96 -6.66
C TRP A 162 -5.13 1.90 -5.56
N CYS A 163 -4.39 0.80 -5.68
CA CYS A 163 -4.29 -0.21 -4.63
C CYS A 163 -3.76 0.41 -3.33
N ALA A 164 -2.64 1.16 -3.41
CA ALA A 164 -2.08 1.87 -2.26
C ALA A 164 -3.07 2.89 -1.66
N ALA A 165 -3.77 3.66 -2.50
CA ALA A 165 -4.77 4.62 -2.05
C ALA A 165 -5.92 3.95 -1.28
N VAL A 166 -6.43 2.81 -1.76
CA VAL A 166 -7.54 2.10 -1.09
C VAL A 166 -7.07 1.38 0.18
N ILE A 167 -5.94 0.66 0.12
CA ILE A 167 -5.45 -0.18 1.22
C ILE A 167 -4.88 0.66 2.37
N SER A 168 -4.35 1.84 2.06
CA SER A 168 -3.70 2.70 3.04
C SER A 168 -4.46 4.00 3.29
N ASN A 169 -5.76 4.04 2.99
CA ASN A 169 -6.63 5.19 3.25
C ASN A 169 -6.06 6.52 2.70
N ASN A 170 -5.51 6.46 1.49
CA ASN A 170 -5.00 7.58 0.71
C ASN A 170 -3.93 8.44 1.41
N VAL A 171 -3.06 7.83 2.23
CA VAL A 171 -1.93 8.53 2.88
C VAL A 171 -0.87 9.08 1.91
N LEU A 172 -0.93 8.69 0.63
CA LEU A 172 -0.07 9.19 -0.46
C LEU A 172 -0.77 10.28 -1.31
N SER A 173 -1.76 10.97 -0.76
CA SER A 173 -2.55 11.97 -1.51
C SER A 173 -1.75 13.12 -2.12
N ASP A 174 -0.51 13.32 -1.66
CA ASP A 174 0.43 14.32 -2.18
C ASP A 174 1.15 13.88 -3.48
N PHE A 175 1.11 12.60 -3.84
CA PHE A 175 1.63 12.09 -5.14
C PHE A 175 0.69 12.38 -6.33
N VAL A 176 -0.37 13.15 -6.11
CA VAL A 176 -1.47 13.36 -7.06
C VAL A 176 -1.01 13.83 -8.45
N THR A 177 -1.55 13.24 -9.53
CA THR A 177 -1.16 13.57 -10.92
C THR A 177 -2.34 13.91 -11.84
N ALA A 178 -3.56 13.47 -11.53
CA ALA A 178 -4.75 13.77 -12.34
C ALA A 178 -5.04 15.28 -12.53
N PRO A 179 -4.82 16.16 -11.52
CA PRO A 179 -4.98 17.60 -11.71
C PRO A 179 -4.04 18.16 -12.78
N GLN A 180 -2.80 17.66 -12.86
CA GLN A 180 -1.84 18.07 -13.87
C GLN A 180 -2.28 17.62 -15.27
N TRP A 181 -2.66 16.35 -15.43
CA TRP A 181 -3.21 15.84 -16.69
C TRP A 181 -4.39 16.69 -17.19
N ALA A 182 -5.29 17.08 -16.28
CA ALA A 182 -6.43 17.92 -16.60
C ALA A 182 -6.02 19.34 -17.05
N GLN A 183 -5.04 19.95 -16.36
CA GLN A 183 -4.50 21.27 -16.72
C GLN A 183 -3.75 21.25 -18.06
N ASN A 184 -3.09 20.14 -18.39
CA ASN A 184 -2.33 19.96 -19.62
C ASN A 184 -3.20 19.61 -20.85
N GLY A 185 -4.53 19.72 -20.73
CA GLY A 185 -5.45 19.56 -21.85
C GLY A 185 -6.05 18.16 -22.01
N MET A 186 -5.93 17.30 -20.98
CA MET A 186 -6.58 16.00 -20.90
C MET A 186 -6.21 15.07 -22.08
N ALA A 187 -4.91 14.91 -22.35
CA ALA A 187 -4.43 14.03 -23.42
C ALA A 187 -4.98 12.59 -23.26
N ASP A 188 -5.31 11.95 -24.38
CA ASP A 188 -5.87 10.60 -24.38
C ASP A 188 -4.79 9.55 -24.10
N TYR A 189 -4.77 9.04 -22.87
CA TYR A 189 -4.04 7.83 -22.47
C TYR A 189 -5.01 6.69 -22.11
N VAL A 190 -6.28 6.81 -22.52
CA VAL A 190 -7.28 5.75 -22.35
C VAL A 190 -7.21 4.77 -23.51
N ASN A 191 -7.06 5.29 -24.73
CA ASN A 191 -6.98 4.49 -25.95
C ASN A 191 -5.56 3.99 -26.28
N ARG A 192 -4.56 4.35 -25.49
CA ARG A 192 -3.16 3.93 -25.65
C ARG A 192 -2.49 3.79 -24.29
N THR A 193 -1.55 2.86 -24.21
CA THR A 193 -0.70 2.68 -23.03
C THR A 193 0.61 3.44 -23.28
N ASP A 194 1.00 4.31 -22.35
CA ASP A 194 2.31 4.96 -22.41
C ASP A 194 3.37 3.91 -22.00
N PRO A 195 4.43 3.66 -22.77
CA PRO A 195 5.45 2.66 -22.45
C PRO A 195 6.38 3.07 -21.30
N THR A 196 5.90 3.91 -20.38
CA THR A 196 6.57 4.36 -19.17
C THR A 196 5.54 4.65 -18.08
N ASP A 197 5.94 4.43 -16.85
CA ASP A 197 5.28 4.82 -15.59
C ASP A 197 5.67 6.24 -15.12
N GLN A 198 6.72 6.83 -15.70
CA GLN A 198 7.28 8.11 -15.23
C GLN A 198 6.56 9.35 -15.75
N ASN A 199 5.58 9.20 -16.64
CA ASN A 199 4.86 10.33 -17.24
C ASN A 199 3.62 10.70 -16.40
N PRO A 200 3.65 11.82 -15.65
CA PRO A 200 2.55 12.20 -14.76
C PRO A 200 1.23 12.43 -15.49
N ASP A 201 1.23 12.85 -16.76
CA ASP A 201 -0.02 13.04 -17.50
C ASP A 201 -0.67 11.70 -17.86
N SER A 202 0.14 10.68 -18.17
CA SER A 202 -0.37 9.33 -18.47
C SER A 202 -0.92 8.65 -17.21
N THR A 203 -0.18 8.74 -16.10
CA THR A 203 -0.59 8.24 -14.80
C THR A 203 -1.83 8.97 -14.31
N GLY A 204 -1.86 10.30 -14.40
CA GLY A 204 -2.99 11.12 -13.99
C GLY A 204 -4.27 10.82 -14.78
N CYS A 205 -4.15 10.58 -16.10
CA CYS A 205 -5.26 10.10 -16.92
C CYS A 205 -5.78 8.75 -16.41
N GLY A 206 -4.88 7.81 -16.12
CA GLY A 206 -5.23 6.50 -15.57
C GLY A 206 -5.91 6.59 -14.21
N MET A 207 -5.35 7.37 -13.27
CA MET A 207 -5.92 7.58 -11.95
C MET A 207 -7.36 8.10 -12.03
N ALA A 208 -7.60 9.17 -12.79
CA ALA A 208 -8.94 9.72 -12.98
C ALA A 208 -9.89 8.76 -13.70
N PHE A 209 -9.40 7.99 -14.68
CA PHE A 209 -10.22 7.00 -15.38
C PHE A 209 -10.67 5.85 -14.49
N LEU A 210 -9.77 5.33 -13.65
CA LEU A 210 -10.10 4.29 -12.68
C LEU A 210 -11.05 4.81 -11.58
N SER A 211 -10.86 6.06 -11.10
CA SER A 211 -11.83 6.76 -10.24
C SER A 211 -13.23 6.76 -10.87
N TRP A 212 -13.32 7.11 -12.15
CA TRP A 212 -14.58 7.13 -12.88
C TRP A 212 -15.21 5.74 -12.95
N LEU A 213 -14.47 4.70 -13.32
CA LEU A 213 -14.99 3.32 -13.32
C LEU A 213 -15.50 2.89 -11.93
N MET A 214 -14.77 3.22 -10.87
CA MET A 214 -15.20 2.92 -9.50
C MET A 214 -16.48 3.67 -9.11
N SER A 215 -16.65 4.92 -9.54
CA SER A 215 -17.90 5.69 -9.34
C SER A 215 -19.11 5.06 -10.05
N GLN A 216 -18.88 4.29 -11.13
CA GLN A 216 -19.91 3.53 -11.83
C GLN A 216 -20.22 2.17 -11.17
N GLY A 217 -19.60 1.85 -10.03
CA GLY A 217 -19.83 0.62 -9.28
C GLY A 217 -18.90 -0.55 -9.62
N TYR A 218 -17.88 -0.35 -10.46
CA TYR A 218 -16.86 -1.37 -10.69
C TYR A 218 -15.82 -1.33 -9.56
N GLY A 219 -15.89 -2.30 -8.63
CA GLY A 219 -14.94 -2.37 -7.52
C GLY A 219 -13.49 -2.60 -7.99
N LEU A 220 -12.52 -2.07 -7.22
CA LEU A 220 -11.10 -2.11 -7.56
C LEU A 220 -10.58 -3.51 -7.83
N GLY A 221 -11.00 -4.54 -7.07
CA GLY A 221 -10.57 -5.92 -7.33
C GLY A 221 -10.98 -6.43 -8.72
N ARG A 222 -12.19 -6.10 -9.18
CA ARG A 222 -12.65 -6.47 -10.54
C ARG A 222 -11.86 -5.70 -11.61
N ILE A 223 -11.57 -4.42 -11.35
CA ILE A 223 -10.73 -3.60 -12.21
C ILE A 223 -9.33 -4.22 -12.32
N ALA A 224 -8.68 -4.52 -11.19
CA ALA A 224 -7.32 -5.06 -11.12
C ALA A 224 -7.21 -6.38 -11.88
N GLN A 225 -8.08 -7.35 -11.57
CA GLN A 225 -8.10 -8.66 -12.21
C GLN A 225 -8.34 -8.56 -13.73
N THR A 226 -9.23 -7.65 -14.14
CA THR A 226 -9.51 -7.43 -15.57
C THR A 226 -8.30 -6.80 -16.26
N MET A 227 -7.67 -5.79 -15.65
CA MET A 227 -6.50 -5.11 -16.23
C MET A 227 -5.32 -6.09 -16.38
N VAL A 228 -5.04 -6.90 -15.36
CA VAL A 228 -4.01 -7.94 -15.41
C VAL A 228 -4.26 -8.95 -16.54
N SER A 229 -5.53 -9.32 -16.77
CA SER A 229 -5.87 -10.25 -17.86
C SER A 229 -5.55 -9.70 -19.26
N LEU A 230 -5.47 -8.38 -19.42
CA LEU A 230 -5.12 -7.72 -20.67
C LEU A 230 -3.62 -7.68 -20.96
N ARG A 231 -2.79 -7.94 -19.94
CA ARG A 231 -1.31 -7.91 -20.02
C ARG A 231 -0.77 -6.54 -20.44
N ASP A 232 0.52 -6.49 -20.75
CA ASP A 232 1.32 -5.27 -20.91
C ASP A 232 0.89 -4.37 -22.08
N ALA A 233 0.17 -4.91 -23.07
CA ALA A 233 -0.38 -4.14 -24.20
C ALA A 233 -1.84 -3.69 -23.98
N GLY A 234 -2.42 -4.02 -22.82
CA GLY A 234 -3.78 -3.69 -22.45
C GLY A 234 -3.99 -2.20 -22.30
N THR A 235 -5.04 -1.65 -22.90
CA THR A 235 -5.44 -0.25 -22.73
C THR A 235 -6.60 -0.10 -21.75
N LEU A 236 -6.76 1.10 -21.15
CA LEU A 236 -7.92 1.41 -20.30
C LEU A 236 -9.25 1.36 -21.09
N ALA A 237 -9.22 1.61 -22.40
CA ALA A 237 -10.37 1.43 -23.26
C ALA A 237 -10.79 -0.05 -23.38
N GLN A 238 -9.83 -0.98 -23.46
CA GLN A 238 -10.10 -2.42 -23.43
C GLN A 238 -10.60 -2.86 -22.05
N LEU A 239 -10.04 -2.31 -20.97
CA LEU A 239 -10.53 -2.54 -19.60
C LEU A 239 -12.01 -2.13 -19.50
N TYR A 240 -12.35 -0.92 -19.93
CA TYR A 240 -13.73 -0.44 -19.98
C TYR A 240 -14.64 -1.36 -20.80
N ALA A 241 -14.21 -1.80 -21.97
CA ALA A 241 -15.01 -2.69 -22.81
C ALA A 241 -15.30 -4.03 -22.11
N ASN A 242 -14.30 -4.62 -21.44
CA ASN A 242 -14.48 -5.88 -20.71
C ASN A 242 -15.37 -5.73 -19.47
N LEU A 243 -15.28 -4.60 -18.76
CA LEU A 243 -16.10 -4.36 -17.56
C LEU A 243 -17.54 -4.04 -17.89
N THR A 244 -17.76 -3.20 -18.91
CA THR A 244 -19.07 -2.61 -19.22
C THR A 244 -19.82 -3.32 -20.34
N SER A 245 -19.16 -4.17 -21.13
CA SER A 245 -19.65 -4.71 -22.39
C SER A 245 -19.96 -3.66 -23.48
N ASN A 246 -19.53 -2.40 -23.30
CA ASN A 246 -19.60 -1.36 -24.31
C ASN A 246 -18.37 -1.40 -25.25
N ALA A 247 -18.45 -0.71 -26.38
CA ALA A 247 -17.31 -0.61 -27.30
C ALA A 247 -16.14 0.17 -26.69
N ALA A 248 -14.91 -0.33 -26.87
CA ALA A 248 -13.68 0.33 -26.40
C ALA A 248 -13.54 1.76 -26.95
N SER A 249 -13.93 1.99 -28.21
CA SER A 249 -13.91 3.32 -28.84
C SER A 249 -14.80 4.36 -28.14
N GLY A 250 -15.76 3.92 -27.32
CA GLY A 250 -16.60 4.79 -26.52
C GLY A 250 -16.02 5.19 -25.16
N ALA A 251 -14.92 4.55 -24.72
CA ALA A 251 -14.36 4.75 -23.38
C ALA A 251 -13.91 6.19 -23.13
N PHE A 252 -12.99 6.70 -23.94
CA PHE A 252 -12.45 8.05 -23.76
C PHE A 252 -13.51 9.16 -23.94
N PRO A 253 -14.39 9.14 -24.96
CA PRO A 253 -15.46 10.12 -25.06
C PRO A 253 -16.41 10.13 -23.85
N ALA A 254 -16.83 8.95 -23.36
CA ALA A 254 -17.71 8.85 -22.20
C ALA A 254 -17.05 9.38 -20.93
N PHE A 255 -15.80 8.97 -20.69
CA PHE A 255 -14.98 9.46 -19.59
C PHE A 255 -14.79 10.98 -19.66
N LEU A 256 -14.40 11.53 -20.81
CA LEU A 256 -14.15 12.96 -20.96
C LEU A 256 -15.42 13.80 -20.77
N THR A 257 -16.58 13.29 -21.21
CA THR A 257 -17.88 13.90 -20.90
C THR A 257 -18.13 13.92 -19.39
N ALA A 258 -17.82 12.84 -18.66
CA ALA A 258 -17.95 12.79 -17.21
C ALA A 258 -17.00 13.77 -16.50
N VAL A 259 -15.74 13.84 -16.93
CA VAL A 259 -14.74 14.79 -16.39
C VAL A 259 -15.20 16.24 -16.56
N ARG A 260 -15.73 16.59 -17.74
CA ARG A 260 -16.24 17.95 -18.03
C ARG A 260 -17.49 18.31 -17.23
N ALA A 261 -18.21 17.31 -16.71
CA ALA A 261 -19.39 17.52 -15.87
C ALA A 261 -19.07 17.71 -14.38
N LEU A 262 -17.81 17.51 -13.95
CA LEU A 262 -17.41 17.65 -12.56
C LEU A 262 -17.56 19.08 -12.05
N GLN A 263 -18.34 19.25 -10.99
CA GLN A 263 -18.44 20.52 -10.28
C GLN A 263 -17.15 20.74 -9.46
N GLY A 264 -16.27 21.62 -9.94
CA GLY A 264 -14.97 21.88 -9.32
C GLY A 264 -13.76 21.35 -10.11
N GLY A 265 -14.00 20.61 -11.20
CA GLY A 265 -12.94 20.06 -12.04
C GLY A 265 -12.15 18.92 -11.38
N VAL A 266 -10.97 18.62 -11.91
CA VAL A 266 -10.09 17.56 -11.41
C VAL A 266 -9.08 18.15 -10.43
N THR A 267 -9.33 17.99 -9.14
CA THR A 267 -8.50 18.55 -8.04
C THR A 267 -7.76 17.48 -7.24
N THR A 268 -8.10 16.21 -7.43
CA THR A 268 -7.44 15.05 -6.83
C THR A 268 -7.36 13.90 -7.84
N ASP A 269 -6.70 12.81 -7.47
CA ASP A 269 -6.69 11.55 -8.23
C ASP A 269 -8.01 10.79 -8.13
N ASP A 270 -8.88 11.15 -7.17
CA ASP A 270 -10.24 10.63 -7.04
C ASP A 270 -11.31 11.69 -7.38
N PRO A 271 -11.31 12.26 -8.59
CA PRO A 271 -12.22 13.36 -8.92
C PRO A 271 -13.70 12.93 -8.92
N PHE A 272 -14.00 11.64 -9.01
CA PHE A 272 -15.37 11.10 -8.98
C PHE A 272 -15.79 10.53 -7.62
N GLY A 273 -14.93 10.57 -6.59
CA GLY A 273 -15.23 9.99 -5.29
C GLY A 273 -15.41 8.46 -5.33
N GLY A 274 -14.78 7.80 -6.31
CA GLY A 274 -14.91 6.36 -6.57
C GLY A 274 -14.28 5.49 -5.49
N ALA A 275 -13.31 6.01 -4.74
CA ALA A 275 -12.67 5.29 -3.64
C ALA A 275 -13.65 4.97 -2.49
N VAL A 276 -14.67 5.81 -2.32
CA VAL A 276 -15.69 5.68 -1.28
C VAL A 276 -16.81 4.75 -1.77
N GLN A 277 -16.49 3.47 -1.98
CA GLN A 277 -17.55 2.48 -2.18
C GLN A 277 -18.13 2.05 -0.82
N PRO A 278 -19.48 1.94 -0.67
CA PRO A 278 -20.16 1.49 0.55
C PRO A 278 -19.72 0.10 1.07
N ALA A 279 -18.94 -0.65 0.28
CA ALA A 279 -18.41 -1.96 0.63
C ALA A 279 -17.32 -1.94 1.72
N GLN A 280 -16.78 -0.77 2.10
CA GLN A 280 -15.89 -0.67 3.26
C GLN A 280 -16.58 -0.96 4.60
N LEU A 281 -17.91 -1.06 4.64
CA LEU A 281 -18.62 -1.64 5.79
C LEU A 281 -18.58 -3.18 5.84
N ALA A 282 -18.22 -3.86 4.75
CA ALA A 282 -18.19 -5.33 4.72
C ALA A 282 -16.92 -5.95 5.33
N HIS A 283 -15.86 -5.15 5.54
CA HIS A 283 -14.59 -5.59 6.10
C HIS A 283 -14.43 -5.33 7.60
N VAL A 284 -15.44 -4.73 8.24
CA VAL A 284 -15.51 -4.76 9.70
C VAL A 284 -16.05 -6.13 10.09
N ALA A 285 -15.41 -6.81 11.05
CA ALA A 285 -15.87 -8.11 11.54
C ALA A 285 -17.41 -8.08 11.73
N PRO A 286 -18.18 -9.14 11.38
CA PRO A 286 -19.64 -9.10 11.39
C PRO A 286 -20.24 -8.60 12.70
N PHE A 287 -19.53 -8.84 13.81
CA PHE A 287 -19.85 -8.33 15.14
C PHE A 287 -19.79 -6.80 15.23
N THR A 288 -18.79 -6.15 14.63
CA THR A 288 -18.60 -4.70 14.64
C THR A 288 -19.61 -3.99 13.75
N VAL A 289 -20.00 -4.56 12.60
CA VAL A 289 -21.07 -4.00 11.74
C VAL A 289 -22.41 -4.08 12.44
N ALA A 290 -22.73 -5.22 13.04
CA ALA A 290 -23.96 -5.40 13.80
C ALA A 290 -24.02 -4.47 15.02
N LEU A 291 -22.89 -4.27 15.71
CA LEU A 291 -22.80 -3.35 16.84
C LEU A 291 -22.92 -1.88 16.39
N ALA A 292 -22.20 -1.48 15.34
CA ALA A 292 -22.29 -0.13 14.76
C ALA A 292 -23.71 0.19 14.29
N GLY A 293 -24.37 -0.76 13.60
CA GLY A 293 -25.76 -0.64 13.20
C GLY A 293 -26.69 -0.44 14.40
N LYS A 294 -26.54 -1.23 15.47
CA LYS A 294 -27.33 -1.08 16.70
C LYS A 294 -27.10 0.26 17.39
N ILE A 295 -25.86 0.72 17.48
CA ILE A 295 -25.53 2.02 18.08
C ILE A 295 -26.17 3.16 17.27
N PHE A 296 -26.02 3.12 15.94
CA PHE A 296 -26.54 4.17 15.08
C PHE A 296 -28.07 4.19 15.08
N SER A 297 -28.73 3.03 15.05
CA SER A 297 -30.19 2.92 15.18
C SER A 297 -30.70 3.45 16.53
N ALA A 298 -29.99 3.19 17.62
CA ALA A 298 -30.36 3.70 18.95
C ALA A 298 -30.23 5.24 19.03
N ILE A 299 -29.15 5.80 18.47
CA ILE A 299 -28.96 7.25 18.40
C ILE A 299 -30.06 7.90 17.57
N LEU A 300 -30.35 7.37 16.38
CA LEU A 300 -31.40 7.92 15.50
C LEU A 300 -32.79 7.86 16.16
N ALA A 301 -33.14 6.76 16.82
CA ALA A 301 -34.41 6.62 17.52
C ALA A 301 -34.55 7.64 18.66
N ASP A 302 -33.48 7.89 19.41
CA ASP A 302 -33.49 8.85 20.52
C ASP A 302 -33.50 10.30 20.05
N VAL A 303 -32.79 10.62 18.96
CA VAL A 303 -32.83 11.94 18.31
C VAL A 303 -34.22 12.21 17.74
N ALA A 304 -34.82 11.24 17.05
CA ALA A 304 -36.17 11.36 16.47
C ALA A 304 -37.26 11.55 17.54
N THR A 305 -37.03 11.07 18.76
CA THR A 305 -37.96 11.23 19.90
C THR A 305 -37.62 12.43 20.79
N GLY A 306 -36.64 13.26 20.39
CA GLY A 306 -36.28 14.49 21.09
C GLY A 306 -35.64 14.27 22.46
N LYS A 307 -34.99 13.12 22.69
CA LYS A 307 -34.37 12.83 23.99
C LYS A 307 -33.17 13.75 24.25
N PRO A 308 -32.97 14.21 25.50
CA PRO A 308 -31.80 14.97 25.87
C PRO A 308 -30.52 14.12 25.80
N ALA A 309 -29.38 14.76 25.52
CA ALA A 309 -28.11 14.09 25.23
C ALA A 309 -27.67 13.04 26.27
N HIS A 310 -27.95 13.26 27.57
CA HIS A 310 -27.62 12.30 28.62
C HIS A 310 -28.39 10.97 28.50
N GLN A 311 -29.61 11.00 27.95
CA GLN A 311 -30.41 9.80 27.69
C GLN A 311 -29.94 9.08 26.42
N ILE A 312 -29.54 9.83 25.38
CA ILE A 312 -28.92 9.25 24.17
C ILE A 312 -27.67 8.45 24.55
N VAL A 313 -26.80 9.04 25.38
CA VAL A 313 -25.59 8.38 25.89
C VAL A 313 -25.92 7.14 26.73
N ALA A 314 -27.00 7.18 27.53
CA ALA A 314 -27.45 6.02 28.30
C ALA A 314 -27.92 4.87 27.40
N SER A 315 -28.69 5.16 26.33
CA SER A 315 -29.11 4.16 25.35
C SER A 315 -27.94 3.54 24.60
N VAL A 316 -26.95 4.35 24.19
CA VAL A 316 -25.72 3.84 23.55
C VAL A 316 -24.95 2.93 24.51
N ARG A 317 -24.81 3.29 25.79
CA ARG A 317 -24.19 2.44 26.81
C ARG A 317 -24.94 1.12 27.02
N ALA A 318 -26.28 1.15 26.98
CA ALA A 318 -27.10 -0.06 27.08
C ALA A 318 -26.88 -1.00 25.88
N VAL A 319 -26.70 -0.44 24.67
CA VAL A 319 -26.37 -1.20 23.44
C VAL A 319 -24.97 -1.82 23.51
N LEU A 320 -24.00 -1.14 24.13
CA LEU A 320 -22.63 -1.62 24.29
C LEU A 320 -22.48 -2.77 25.32
N GLY A 321 -23.45 -2.92 26.24
CA GLY A 321 -23.44 -3.95 27.29
C GLY A 321 -22.29 -3.84 28.30
N PRO A 322 -22.27 -4.68 29.35
CA PRO A 322 -21.19 -4.68 30.35
C PRO A 322 -20.04 -5.61 29.92
N ALA A 323 -19.18 -5.17 28.99
CA ALA A 323 -17.89 -5.82 28.74
C ALA A 323 -16.87 -4.87 28.07
N ALA A 324 -16.30 -3.96 28.85
CA ALA A 324 -15.01 -3.31 28.57
C ALA A 324 -14.18 -3.31 29.86
N ARG A 325 -13.94 -4.51 30.40
CA ARG A 325 -12.94 -4.80 31.44
C ARG A 325 -12.48 -6.25 31.27
N ARG A 326 -11.68 -6.51 30.23
CA ARG A 326 -10.60 -7.49 30.19
C ARG A 326 -9.56 -7.00 29.21
#